data_AF-A0A3N5HW87-F1
#
_entry.id   AF-A0A3N5HW87-F1
#
_cell.length_a   1.000
_cell.length_b   1.000
_cell.length_c   1.000
_cell.angle_alpha   90.00
_cell.angle_beta   90.00
_cell.angle_gamma   90.00
#
_symmetry.space_group_name_H-M   'P 1'
#
loop_
_entity.id
_entity.type
_entity.pdbx_description
1 polymer ?
#
loop_
_entity_poly.entity_id
_entity_poly.type
_entity_poly.pdbx_seq_one_letter_code
_entity_poly.pdbx_strand_id
1 'polypeptide(L)'
;MISIVGTGGASNQSSNYGVNVTGTNSIISAAGNLVSVTGTGGGLTATGDNSGIVLQAGGKISNTGLGDVMINASGSSFGGANIGMMIFGAGSGVFTTDGDINVIANGNGASNTTNNLGALIFNQGVIQSTGNGNVEVTGTGGIGSGTGQVGVSLSSLNSGIFSTHGDVTVNGNGGGSGISNASHGIRILSGAAIASTGSGHVFVNAQGGPGTGSNNSGLVMQNTDSRISSSSGNITVTGTGGSTGVSGSTLGISMTSGSKINAQNNGNILLQATGGPGSGSNNYGMSVNDADIQTTDGNITIQAMGGGTGTSASGIGLNMGTTSLILAGGAGQVIIEATGGPGSGAGNYGAELSAAGTLITTDGGNLQMTCTGGGASGSSNNNGLNMSSGASIKAGGNGQTIVTGTGGLGENLSNLGIRVSGANTKISSSGGNVIINGTGGGSGAGGSSHGVYIESGGVITAELAGHVMVTGTGGPGTGTSNQGIVIINTGAAITSGGGDIEIIGVEGGGSSGVGFVTSNFGAVSSVANGGNISIAANSMVIQSALATSSTDTFFLKPLDAGEDIQLAITGDPIGGPLQLTDA
;
A
#
# COMPACT_ATOMS: atom_id res chain seq x y z
N MET A 1 -21.37 37.90 -11.89
CA MET A 1 -21.59 36.45 -11.77
C MET A 1 -22.10 35.94 -13.12
N ILE A 2 -21.56 34.84 -13.63
CA ILE A 2 -22.13 34.08 -14.75
C ILE A 2 -22.76 32.83 -14.17
N SER A 3 -24.01 32.54 -14.52
CA SER A 3 -24.71 31.32 -14.12
C SER A 3 -25.35 30.68 -15.35
N ILE A 4 -25.03 29.41 -15.59
CA ILE A 4 -25.59 28.60 -16.68
C ILE A 4 -26.21 27.36 -16.07
N VAL A 5 -27.45 27.07 -16.44
CA VAL A 5 -28.16 25.85 -16.06
C VAL A 5 -28.67 25.19 -17.32
N GLY A 6 -28.28 23.94 -17.56
CA GLY A 6 -28.69 23.17 -18.73
C GLY A 6 -29.19 21.77 -18.36
N THR A 7 -30.26 21.34 -19.03
CA THR A 7 -30.85 20.00 -18.86
C THR A 7 -30.98 19.32 -20.21
N GLY A 8 -30.43 18.11 -20.34
CA GLY A 8 -30.50 17.33 -21.56
C GLY A 8 -31.93 16.87 -21.88
N GLY A 9 -32.19 16.62 -23.15
CA GLY A 9 -33.52 16.20 -23.62
C GLY A 9 -33.94 14.81 -23.11
N ALA A 10 -35.25 14.58 -23.00
CA ALA A 10 -35.82 13.28 -22.62
C ALA A 10 -35.84 12.26 -23.79
N SER A 11 -35.17 12.55 -24.90
CA SER A 11 -35.28 11.81 -26.16
C SER A 11 -34.49 10.49 -26.15
N ASN A 12 -34.91 9.54 -26.98
CA ASN A 12 -34.23 8.25 -27.18
C ASN A 12 -33.01 8.33 -28.12
N GLN A 13 -32.47 9.53 -28.34
CA GLN A 13 -31.29 9.76 -29.20
C GLN A 13 -30.00 9.30 -28.50
N SER A 14 -28.93 9.14 -29.29
CA SER A 14 -27.67 8.49 -28.87
C SER A 14 -26.82 9.28 -27.88
N SER A 15 -27.07 10.57 -27.63
CA SER A 15 -26.38 11.32 -26.56
C SER A 15 -27.20 12.50 -26.07
N ASN A 16 -27.27 12.69 -24.75
CA ASN A 16 -28.02 13.78 -24.13
C ASN A 16 -27.11 14.55 -23.16
N TYR A 17 -26.93 15.85 -23.42
CA TYR A 17 -26.05 16.72 -22.64
C TYR A 17 -26.83 17.83 -21.95
N GLY A 18 -26.54 18.08 -20.67
CA GLY A 18 -27.05 19.26 -19.96
C GLY A 18 -26.44 20.55 -20.48
N VAL A 19 -25.11 20.65 -20.40
CA VAL A 19 -24.31 21.73 -20.99
C VAL A 19 -23.22 21.12 -21.88
N ASN A 20 -23.11 21.59 -23.12
CA ASN A 20 -22.07 21.13 -24.05
C ASN A 20 -21.29 22.34 -24.59
N VAL A 21 -20.00 22.39 -24.31
CA VAL A 21 -19.07 23.41 -24.82
C VAL A 21 -18.08 22.73 -25.76
N THR A 22 -18.21 23.00 -27.05
CA THR A 22 -17.43 22.33 -28.10
C THR A 22 -16.71 23.35 -28.99
N GLY A 23 -15.41 23.16 -29.21
CA GLY A 23 -14.60 23.95 -30.15
C GLY A 23 -13.61 24.91 -29.47
N THR A 24 -12.52 25.22 -30.17
CA THR A 24 -11.30 25.88 -29.64
C THR A 24 -11.50 27.30 -29.09
N ASN A 25 -12.62 27.94 -29.44
CA ASN A 25 -12.99 29.28 -28.98
C ASN A 25 -14.35 29.32 -28.27
N SER A 26 -14.90 28.15 -27.94
CA SER A 26 -16.15 28.05 -27.19
C SER A 26 -15.82 28.11 -25.70
N ILE A 27 -16.10 29.25 -25.08
CA ILE A 27 -15.65 29.53 -23.71
C ILE A 27 -16.80 30.16 -22.89
N ILE A 28 -17.08 29.59 -21.73
CA ILE A 28 -17.83 30.23 -20.65
C ILE A 28 -16.81 30.90 -19.74
N SER A 29 -16.71 32.23 -19.71
CA SER A 29 -15.68 32.90 -18.90
C SER A 29 -16.05 34.25 -18.31
N ALA A 30 -15.48 34.55 -17.14
CA ALA A 30 -15.49 35.84 -16.47
C ALA A 30 -14.08 36.30 -16.09
N ALA A 31 -13.91 37.61 -15.84
CA ALA A 31 -12.64 38.24 -15.48
C ALA A 31 -12.52 38.56 -13.97
N GLY A 32 -13.09 37.72 -13.09
CA GLY A 32 -13.00 37.89 -11.62
C GLY A 32 -14.32 37.78 -10.87
N ASN A 33 -15.46 37.74 -11.56
CA ASN A 33 -16.73 37.37 -10.94
C ASN A 33 -16.90 35.84 -10.97
N LEU A 34 -17.61 35.26 -10.01
CA LEU A 34 -17.98 33.85 -10.00
C LEU A 34 -18.55 33.36 -11.35
N VAL A 35 -18.08 32.19 -11.80
CA VAL A 35 -18.67 31.39 -12.90
C VAL A 35 -19.31 30.14 -12.29
N SER A 36 -20.61 29.96 -12.47
CA SER A 36 -21.34 28.77 -12.03
C SER A 36 -21.98 28.07 -13.21
N VAL A 37 -21.73 26.76 -13.35
CA VAL A 37 -22.31 25.94 -14.42
C VAL A 37 -22.92 24.68 -13.81
N THR A 38 -24.22 24.53 -14.01
CA THR A 38 -24.98 23.35 -13.63
C THR A 38 -25.48 22.64 -14.88
N GLY A 39 -25.15 21.36 -15.03
CA GLY A 39 -25.57 20.55 -16.17
C GLY A 39 -26.14 19.21 -15.73
N THR A 40 -27.35 18.89 -16.18
CA THR A 40 -28.01 17.60 -15.92
C THR A 40 -28.23 16.86 -17.24
N GLY A 41 -27.70 15.65 -17.37
CA GLY A 41 -27.93 14.77 -18.51
C GLY A 41 -29.40 14.39 -18.63
N GLY A 42 -29.89 14.26 -19.86
CA GLY A 42 -31.25 13.83 -20.15
C GLY A 42 -31.33 12.34 -20.46
N GLY A 43 -32.54 11.76 -20.39
CA GLY A 43 -32.79 10.39 -20.88
C GLY A 43 -33.79 9.62 -20.02
N LEU A 44 -34.82 9.05 -20.66
CA LEU A 44 -35.76 8.11 -20.03
C LEU A 44 -35.45 6.65 -20.38
N THR A 45 -34.82 6.39 -21.54
CA THR A 45 -34.53 5.04 -22.06
C THR A 45 -33.27 4.96 -22.95
N ALA A 46 -32.43 6.00 -22.99
CA ALA A 46 -31.38 6.16 -24.02
C ALA A 46 -30.27 5.10 -23.94
N THR A 47 -29.79 4.60 -25.08
CA THR A 47 -28.70 3.60 -25.17
C THR A 47 -27.30 4.20 -25.31
N GLY A 48 -27.16 5.53 -25.38
CA GLY A 48 -25.85 6.18 -25.49
C GLY A 48 -25.54 7.18 -24.37
N ASP A 49 -24.50 8.01 -24.54
CA ASP A 49 -23.87 8.77 -23.45
C ASP A 49 -24.77 9.90 -22.92
N ASN A 50 -25.12 9.83 -21.64
CA ASN A 50 -25.92 10.84 -20.97
C ASN A 50 -25.04 11.62 -19.99
N SER A 51 -24.60 12.81 -20.39
CA SER A 51 -23.64 13.61 -19.63
C SER A 51 -24.24 14.89 -19.06
N GLY A 52 -23.90 15.23 -17.82
CA GLY A 52 -24.27 16.53 -17.24
C GLY A 52 -23.60 17.68 -17.98
N ILE A 53 -22.28 17.65 -18.03
CA ILE A 53 -21.46 18.67 -18.69
C ILE A 53 -20.42 18.00 -19.60
N VAL A 54 -20.28 18.49 -20.83
CA VAL A 54 -19.27 18.04 -21.80
C VAL A 54 -18.42 19.21 -22.26
N LEU A 55 -17.10 19.08 -22.12
CA LEU A 55 -16.10 20.01 -22.65
C LEU A 55 -15.21 19.27 -23.65
N GLN A 56 -15.28 19.66 -24.93
CA GLN A 56 -14.56 18.95 -25.98
C GLN A 56 -14.00 19.86 -27.08
N ALA A 57 -13.03 19.32 -27.84
CA ALA A 57 -12.40 19.98 -28.98
C ALA A 57 -11.90 21.42 -28.69
N GLY A 58 -11.40 21.65 -27.47
CA GLY A 58 -10.90 22.94 -27.00
C GLY A 58 -11.94 23.81 -26.27
N GLY A 59 -13.12 23.27 -25.97
CA GLY A 59 -14.17 23.97 -25.20
C GLY A 59 -13.80 24.15 -23.73
N LYS A 60 -14.10 25.33 -23.17
CA LYS A 60 -13.62 25.71 -21.83
C LYS A 60 -14.69 26.35 -20.93
N ILE A 61 -14.51 26.15 -19.62
CA ILE A 61 -15.10 26.99 -18.56
C ILE A 61 -13.93 27.66 -17.84
N SER A 62 -13.93 28.98 -17.68
CA SER A 62 -12.74 29.66 -17.13
C SER A 62 -13.01 30.94 -16.34
N ASN A 63 -12.18 31.21 -15.34
CA ASN A 63 -12.08 32.52 -14.69
C ASN A 63 -10.66 33.06 -14.78
N THR A 64 -10.48 34.25 -15.35
CA THR A 64 -9.15 34.86 -15.51
C THR A 64 -8.79 35.86 -14.40
N GLY A 65 -9.68 36.06 -13.43
CA GLY A 65 -9.44 36.92 -12.26
C GLY A 65 -9.44 36.13 -10.95
N LEU A 66 -9.76 36.81 -9.84
CA LEU A 66 -9.83 36.22 -8.50
C LEU A 66 -11.13 35.44 -8.22
N GLY A 67 -12.03 35.31 -9.21
CA GLY A 67 -13.33 34.69 -9.02
C GLY A 67 -13.27 33.18 -9.19
N ASP A 68 -14.11 32.47 -8.45
CA ASP A 68 -14.15 31.02 -8.50
C ASP A 68 -14.87 30.48 -9.74
N VAL A 69 -14.69 29.18 -9.99
CA VAL A 69 -15.47 28.37 -10.91
C VAL A 69 -16.14 27.23 -10.13
N MET A 70 -17.48 27.26 -10.07
CA MET A 70 -18.28 26.22 -9.44
C MET A 70 -19.03 25.40 -10.50
N ILE A 71 -18.86 24.09 -10.46
CA ILE A 71 -19.46 23.15 -11.40
C ILE A 71 -20.30 22.11 -10.66
N ASN A 72 -21.55 21.95 -11.10
CA ASN A 72 -22.40 20.84 -10.66
C ASN A 72 -22.89 20.07 -11.88
N ALA A 73 -22.36 18.87 -12.07
CA ALA A 73 -22.55 18.07 -13.26
C ALA A 73 -23.18 16.72 -12.88
N SER A 74 -24.36 16.43 -13.40
CA SER A 74 -25.09 15.22 -13.09
C SER A 74 -25.41 14.45 -14.36
N GLY A 75 -24.99 13.19 -14.47
CA GLY A 75 -25.46 12.25 -15.48
C GLY A 75 -26.93 11.93 -15.27
N SER A 76 -27.51 11.17 -16.20
CA SER A 76 -28.90 10.74 -16.07
C SER A 76 -29.06 9.52 -15.14
N SER A 77 -30.30 9.17 -14.80
CA SER A 77 -30.60 7.97 -14.01
C SER A 77 -30.89 6.72 -14.87
N PHE A 78 -31.01 6.85 -16.19
CA PHE A 78 -31.55 5.82 -17.07
C PHE A 78 -30.70 5.59 -18.33
N GLY A 79 -30.45 4.32 -18.65
CA GLY A 79 -29.88 3.90 -19.94
C GLY A 79 -28.41 4.30 -20.16
N GLY A 80 -27.73 3.59 -21.06
CA GLY A 80 -26.38 3.92 -21.54
C GLY A 80 -25.31 4.14 -20.46
N ALA A 81 -24.24 4.84 -20.84
CA ALA A 81 -23.23 5.36 -19.90
C ALA A 81 -23.71 6.71 -19.33
N ASN A 82 -23.68 6.87 -18.01
CA ASN A 82 -24.12 8.10 -17.35
C ASN A 82 -22.93 8.81 -16.69
N ILE A 83 -22.67 10.03 -17.13
CA ILE A 83 -21.44 10.75 -16.76
C ILE A 83 -21.82 12.10 -16.14
N GLY A 84 -21.31 12.41 -14.95
CA GLY A 84 -21.49 13.74 -14.37
C GLY A 84 -20.86 14.79 -15.27
N MET A 85 -19.53 14.73 -15.39
CA MET A 85 -18.74 15.63 -16.23
C MET A 85 -17.78 14.85 -17.12
N MET A 86 -17.71 15.24 -18.40
CA MET A 86 -16.80 14.66 -19.39
C MET A 86 -15.92 15.76 -20.00
N ILE A 87 -14.59 15.59 -19.94
CA ILE A 87 -13.62 16.54 -20.51
C ILE A 87 -12.64 15.77 -21.40
N PHE A 88 -12.54 16.15 -22.68
CA PHE A 88 -11.59 15.54 -23.60
C PHE A 88 -11.16 16.39 -24.78
N GLY A 89 -9.99 16.07 -25.32
CA GLY A 89 -9.37 16.81 -26.42
C GLY A 89 -8.49 17.95 -25.94
N ALA A 90 -7.47 18.27 -26.75
CA ALA A 90 -6.48 19.28 -26.44
C ALA A 90 -7.13 20.65 -26.20
N GLY A 91 -6.74 21.28 -25.09
CA GLY A 91 -7.25 22.59 -24.68
C GLY A 91 -8.67 22.56 -24.11
N SER A 92 -9.33 21.42 -24.01
CA SER A 92 -10.62 21.32 -23.32
C SER A 92 -10.42 21.30 -21.81
N GLY A 93 -11.22 22.05 -21.05
CA GLY A 93 -11.07 22.02 -19.61
C GLY A 93 -11.71 23.13 -18.80
N VAL A 94 -11.45 23.06 -17.50
CA VAL A 94 -11.87 24.04 -16.51
C VAL A 94 -10.63 24.76 -15.99
N PHE A 95 -10.60 26.09 -16.08
CA PHE A 95 -9.37 26.85 -15.84
C PHE A 95 -9.58 28.08 -14.94
N THR A 96 -8.72 28.26 -13.96
CA THR A 96 -8.62 29.51 -13.20
C THR A 96 -7.19 30.02 -13.14
N THR A 97 -7.03 31.32 -12.93
CA THR A 97 -5.75 31.89 -12.51
C THR A 97 -5.61 31.79 -11.00
N ASP A 98 -6.38 32.56 -10.23
CA ASP A 98 -6.25 32.59 -8.77
C ASP A 98 -7.51 32.17 -8.01
N GLY A 99 -8.68 32.17 -8.66
CA GLY A 99 -9.91 31.67 -8.03
C GLY A 99 -9.92 30.15 -7.89
N ASP A 100 -10.69 29.67 -6.94
CA ASP A 100 -10.82 28.23 -6.69
C ASP A 100 -11.66 27.56 -7.79
N ILE A 101 -11.36 26.29 -8.07
CA ILE A 101 -12.20 25.43 -8.89
C ILE A 101 -12.86 24.41 -7.96
N ASN A 102 -14.19 24.37 -7.93
CA ASN A 102 -14.94 23.34 -7.25
C ASN A 102 -15.83 22.59 -8.25
N VAL A 103 -15.58 21.30 -8.43
CA VAL A 103 -16.36 20.42 -9.29
C VAL A 103 -17.04 19.35 -8.46
N ILE A 104 -18.36 19.26 -8.60
CA ILE A 104 -19.16 18.13 -8.13
C ILE A 104 -19.74 17.42 -9.36
N ALA A 105 -19.36 16.15 -9.56
CA ALA A 105 -19.72 15.37 -10.73
C ALA A 105 -20.33 14.02 -10.34
N ASN A 106 -21.61 13.80 -10.64
CA ASN A 106 -22.35 12.61 -10.24
C ASN A 106 -22.80 11.80 -11.45
N GLY A 107 -22.45 10.52 -11.52
CA GLY A 107 -22.86 9.63 -12.60
C GLY A 107 -24.34 9.22 -12.55
N ASN A 108 -24.95 9.14 -11.36
CA ASN A 108 -26.40 8.93 -11.11
C ASN A 108 -27.12 7.72 -11.75
N GLY A 109 -26.46 6.88 -12.56
CA GLY A 109 -27.10 5.74 -13.24
C GLY A 109 -27.64 4.67 -12.28
N ALA A 110 -28.95 4.39 -12.31
CA ALA A 110 -29.65 3.50 -11.37
C ALA A 110 -30.00 2.10 -11.94
N SER A 111 -29.77 1.87 -13.23
CA SER A 111 -30.04 0.59 -13.93
C SER A 111 -28.74 -0.21 -14.15
N ASN A 112 -28.85 -1.46 -14.63
CA ASN A 112 -27.74 -2.42 -14.89
C ASN A 112 -26.77 -1.98 -16.02
N THR A 113 -26.42 -0.72 -16.02
CA THR A 113 -25.66 -0.03 -17.05
C THR A 113 -24.18 -0.10 -16.74
N THR A 114 -23.36 -0.01 -17.79
CA THR A 114 -21.90 0.01 -17.65
C THR A 114 -21.38 1.43 -17.78
N ASN A 115 -20.25 1.73 -17.14
CA ASN A 115 -19.57 3.02 -17.23
C ASN A 115 -20.43 4.20 -16.74
N ASN A 116 -20.80 4.17 -15.45
CA ASN A 116 -21.41 5.32 -14.81
C ASN A 116 -20.38 6.08 -13.99
N LEU A 117 -19.91 7.22 -14.51
CA LEU A 117 -18.78 7.95 -13.95
C LEU A 117 -19.20 9.29 -13.35
N GLY A 118 -18.60 9.67 -12.23
CA GLY A 118 -18.71 11.04 -11.72
C GLY A 118 -18.02 12.01 -12.67
N ALA A 119 -16.69 12.07 -12.59
CA ALA A 119 -15.85 12.84 -13.50
C ALA A 119 -15.04 11.93 -14.42
N LEU A 120 -15.09 12.17 -15.73
CA LEU A 120 -14.29 11.50 -16.75
C LEU A 120 -13.42 12.53 -17.49
N ILE A 121 -12.10 12.41 -17.34
CA ILE A 121 -11.12 13.33 -17.92
C ILE A 121 -10.11 12.52 -18.73
N PHE A 122 -10.05 12.73 -20.04
CA PHE A 122 -9.22 11.91 -20.91
C PHE A 122 -8.77 12.62 -22.18
N ASN A 123 -7.86 12.00 -22.94
CA ASN A 123 -7.36 12.52 -24.22
C ASN A 123 -6.96 14.01 -24.16
N GLN A 124 -6.10 14.38 -23.20
CA GLN A 124 -5.61 15.74 -22.94
C GLN A 124 -6.62 16.71 -22.32
N GLY A 125 -7.77 16.22 -21.82
CA GLY A 125 -8.68 17.02 -21.00
C GLY A 125 -8.07 17.41 -19.66
N VAL A 126 -8.34 18.63 -19.17
CA VAL A 126 -7.69 19.17 -17.96
C VAL A 126 -8.65 19.95 -17.06
N ILE A 127 -8.42 19.90 -15.74
CA ILE A 127 -8.92 20.86 -14.76
C ILE A 127 -7.71 21.50 -14.09
N GLN A 128 -7.57 22.82 -14.14
CA GLN A 128 -6.33 23.47 -13.73
C GLN A 128 -6.48 24.89 -13.16
N SER A 129 -5.81 25.13 -12.04
CA SER A 129 -5.47 26.47 -11.55
C SER A 129 -4.01 26.79 -11.86
N THR A 130 -3.73 27.96 -12.45
CA THR A 130 -2.36 28.37 -12.81
C THR A 130 -1.68 29.29 -11.80
N GLY A 131 -2.42 29.75 -10.79
CA GLY A 131 -1.96 30.67 -9.74
C GLY A 131 -2.17 30.05 -8.37
N ASN A 132 -2.84 30.77 -7.48
CA ASN A 132 -3.02 30.37 -6.08
C ASN A 132 -4.32 29.60 -5.79
N GLY A 133 -5.23 29.51 -6.77
CA GLY A 133 -6.52 28.86 -6.57
C GLY A 133 -6.38 27.37 -6.29
N ASN A 134 -7.18 26.87 -5.37
CA ASN A 134 -7.31 25.45 -5.08
C ASN A 134 -8.13 24.77 -6.18
N VAL A 135 -7.89 23.47 -6.37
CA VAL A 135 -8.68 22.65 -7.29
C VAL A 135 -9.28 21.47 -6.53
N GLU A 136 -10.59 21.52 -6.34
CA GLU A 136 -11.36 20.45 -5.73
C GLU A 136 -12.25 19.76 -6.76
N VAL A 137 -12.13 18.43 -6.86
CA VAL A 137 -12.96 17.60 -7.73
C VAL A 137 -13.55 16.46 -6.91
N THR A 138 -14.87 16.47 -6.77
CA THR A 138 -15.64 15.39 -6.15
C THR A 138 -16.43 14.65 -7.22
N GLY A 139 -16.12 13.37 -7.42
CA GLY A 139 -16.79 12.49 -8.37
C GLY A 139 -17.49 11.32 -7.68
N THR A 140 -18.76 11.07 -8.03
CA THR A 140 -19.53 9.92 -7.53
C THR A 140 -20.00 9.04 -8.69
N GLY A 141 -19.69 7.75 -8.66
CA GLY A 141 -20.15 6.77 -9.65
C GLY A 141 -21.65 6.48 -9.57
N GLY A 142 -22.20 5.76 -10.55
CA GLY A 142 -23.63 5.41 -10.59
C GLY A 142 -24.07 4.42 -9.50
N ILE A 143 -25.31 4.54 -9.02
CA ILE A 143 -25.87 3.75 -7.90
C ILE A 143 -26.43 2.36 -8.31
N GLY A 144 -26.57 2.09 -9.62
CA GLY A 144 -27.09 0.83 -10.17
C GLY A 144 -26.11 -0.34 -10.08
N SER A 145 -26.56 -1.54 -10.45
CA SER A 145 -25.68 -2.70 -10.62
C SER A 145 -24.92 -2.65 -11.95
N GLY A 146 -23.84 -3.43 -12.13
CA GLY A 146 -23.08 -3.45 -13.39
C GLY A 146 -21.58 -3.21 -13.22
N THR A 147 -20.90 -2.74 -14.27
CA THR A 147 -19.44 -2.58 -14.26
C THR A 147 -19.01 -1.14 -14.51
N GLY A 148 -18.00 -0.66 -13.79
CA GLY A 148 -17.38 0.65 -14.05
C GLY A 148 -18.14 1.82 -13.43
N GLN A 149 -18.60 1.67 -12.19
CA GLN A 149 -19.25 2.74 -11.42
C GLN A 149 -18.17 3.58 -10.72
N VAL A 150 -17.47 4.44 -11.48
CA VAL A 150 -16.25 5.12 -11.01
C VAL A 150 -16.55 6.53 -10.52
N GLY A 151 -16.00 6.92 -9.37
CA GLY A 151 -16.10 8.31 -8.89
C GLY A 151 -15.38 9.29 -9.82
N VAL A 152 -14.05 9.19 -9.88
CA VAL A 152 -13.20 10.00 -10.76
C VAL A 152 -12.32 9.10 -11.64
N SER A 153 -12.38 9.27 -12.96
CA SER A 153 -11.57 8.51 -13.92
C SER A 153 -10.73 9.45 -14.77
N LEU A 154 -9.40 9.29 -14.70
CA LEU A 154 -8.42 10.00 -15.50
C LEU A 154 -7.73 9.00 -16.44
N SER A 155 -7.61 9.31 -17.73
CA SER A 155 -6.85 8.46 -18.65
C SER A 155 -6.16 9.21 -19.77
N SER A 156 -5.06 8.64 -20.27
CA SER A 156 -4.23 9.19 -21.36
C SER A 156 -3.27 10.29 -20.92
N LEU A 157 -2.17 10.41 -21.66
CA LEU A 157 -1.13 11.39 -21.42
C LEU A 157 -1.69 12.82 -21.46
N ASN A 158 -1.17 13.68 -20.58
CA ASN A 158 -1.55 15.08 -20.42
C ASN A 158 -2.99 15.32 -19.98
N SER A 159 -3.73 14.28 -19.60
CA SER A 159 -4.99 14.44 -18.89
C SER A 159 -4.77 14.52 -17.39
N GLY A 160 -5.50 15.41 -16.72
CA GLY A 160 -5.34 15.51 -15.28
C GLY A 160 -6.03 16.66 -14.58
N ILE A 161 -5.75 16.71 -13.28
CA ILE A 161 -6.23 17.71 -12.34
C ILE A 161 -5.01 18.37 -11.71
N PHE A 162 -4.86 19.67 -11.89
CA PHE A 162 -3.62 20.38 -11.59
C PHE A 162 -3.83 21.67 -10.80
N SER A 163 -2.89 21.99 -9.93
CA SER A 163 -2.69 23.36 -9.45
C SER A 163 -1.22 23.75 -9.53
N THR A 164 -0.96 25.05 -9.54
CA THR A 164 0.41 25.58 -9.44
C THR A 164 0.76 25.79 -7.97
N HIS A 165 0.07 26.69 -7.26
CA HIS A 165 0.40 26.97 -5.86
C HIS A 165 -0.70 26.56 -4.88
N GLY A 166 -1.94 26.44 -5.33
CA GLY A 166 -3.06 25.97 -4.52
C GLY A 166 -3.05 24.46 -4.33
N ASP A 167 -3.85 24.00 -3.38
CA ASP A 167 -4.00 22.58 -3.10
C ASP A 167 -4.82 21.90 -4.20
N VAL A 168 -4.56 20.60 -4.41
CA VAL A 168 -5.36 19.75 -5.29
C VAL A 168 -6.03 18.68 -4.45
N THR A 169 -7.36 18.72 -4.37
CA THR A 169 -8.17 17.74 -3.64
C THR A 169 -9.04 16.97 -4.62
N VAL A 170 -8.90 15.64 -4.65
CA VAL A 170 -9.70 14.75 -5.48
C VAL A 170 -10.41 13.74 -4.59
N ASN A 171 -11.73 13.84 -4.53
CA ASN A 171 -12.61 12.93 -3.80
C ASN A 171 -13.34 12.05 -4.82
N GLY A 172 -13.09 10.74 -4.79
CA GLY A 172 -13.75 9.79 -5.68
C GLY A 172 -14.49 8.73 -4.90
N ASN A 173 -15.81 8.66 -5.10
CA ASN A 173 -16.68 7.66 -4.52
C ASN A 173 -17.18 6.72 -5.60
N GLY A 174 -16.73 5.46 -5.56
CA GLY A 174 -17.25 4.39 -6.39
C GLY A 174 -18.73 4.17 -6.08
N GLY A 175 -19.51 3.95 -7.12
CA GLY A 175 -20.93 3.67 -6.98
C GLY A 175 -21.22 2.18 -6.85
N GLY A 176 -22.46 1.79 -7.12
CA GLY A 176 -22.85 0.39 -7.25
C GLY A 176 -23.86 -0.08 -6.22
N SER A 177 -24.77 -0.94 -6.67
CA SER A 177 -25.65 -1.76 -5.84
C SER A 177 -25.68 -3.19 -6.37
N GLY A 178 -26.11 -4.17 -5.56
CA GLY A 178 -26.08 -5.58 -5.96
C GLY A 178 -24.71 -6.00 -6.48
N ILE A 179 -24.64 -6.85 -7.50
CA ILE A 179 -23.37 -7.27 -8.11
C ILE A 179 -22.82 -6.13 -8.98
N SER A 180 -21.87 -5.38 -8.42
CA SER A 180 -21.17 -4.31 -9.13
C SER A 180 -19.67 -4.57 -9.16
N ASN A 181 -19.05 -4.57 -10.34
CA ASN A 181 -17.60 -4.79 -10.49
C ASN A 181 -16.87 -3.51 -10.95
N ALA A 182 -15.60 -3.40 -10.60
CA ALA A 182 -14.75 -2.27 -11.01
C ALA A 182 -15.35 -0.90 -10.63
N SER A 183 -16.08 -0.85 -9.51
CA SER A 183 -16.63 0.37 -8.94
C SER A 183 -15.55 1.09 -8.13
N HIS A 184 -14.63 1.75 -8.83
CA HIS A 184 -13.49 2.41 -8.19
C HIS A 184 -13.86 3.78 -7.61
N GLY A 185 -13.24 4.16 -6.50
CA GLY A 185 -13.28 5.54 -6.05
C GLY A 185 -12.61 6.46 -7.08
N ILE A 186 -11.32 6.25 -7.29
CA ILE A 186 -10.49 7.00 -8.23
C ILE A 186 -9.71 6.01 -9.10
N ARG A 187 -9.64 6.28 -10.41
CA ARG A 187 -8.85 5.51 -11.36
C ARG A 187 -7.98 6.43 -12.23
N ILE A 188 -6.67 6.19 -12.27
CA ILE A 188 -5.67 6.96 -13.02
C ILE A 188 -4.93 6.01 -13.97
N LEU A 189 -5.03 6.26 -15.28
CA LEU A 189 -4.53 5.34 -16.31
C LEU A 189 -3.64 6.04 -17.34
N SER A 190 -2.65 5.31 -17.83
CA SER A 190 -1.93 5.61 -19.07
C SER A 190 -1.37 7.04 -19.16
N GLY A 191 -0.59 7.45 -18.16
CA GLY A 191 0.08 8.76 -18.15
C GLY A 191 -0.77 9.93 -17.66
N ALA A 192 -1.99 9.68 -17.20
CA ALA A 192 -2.83 10.71 -16.57
C ALA A 192 -2.31 11.08 -15.17
N ALA A 193 -2.61 12.29 -14.70
CA ALA A 193 -2.01 12.81 -13.47
C ALA A 193 -2.96 13.62 -12.57
N ILE A 194 -2.69 13.56 -11.26
CA ILE A 194 -3.15 14.52 -10.26
C ILE A 194 -1.90 15.19 -9.69
N ALA A 195 -1.74 16.51 -9.83
CA ALA A 195 -0.51 17.14 -9.38
C ALA A 195 -0.60 18.59 -8.92
N SER A 196 0.20 18.93 -7.92
CA SER A 196 0.59 20.32 -7.65
C SER A 196 2.02 20.58 -8.13
N THR A 197 2.20 21.63 -8.92
CA THR A 197 3.48 21.95 -9.60
C THR A 197 4.33 23.00 -8.86
N GLY A 198 3.84 23.49 -7.74
CA GLY A 198 4.52 24.44 -6.86
C GLY A 198 4.30 24.05 -5.40
N SER A 199 3.82 24.99 -4.59
CA SER A 199 3.74 24.85 -3.13
C SER A 199 2.58 24.00 -2.60
N GLY A 200 1.55 23.78 -3.41
CA GLY A 200 0.30 23.17 -2.94
C GLY A 200 0.43 21.70 -2.55
N HIS A 201 -0.41 21.30 -1.60
CA HIS A 201 -0.57 19.92 -1.19
C HIS A 201 -1.47 19.15 -2.16
N VAL A 202 -1.34 17.82 -2.16
CA VAL A 202 -2.21 16.94 -2.96
C VAL A 202 -2.94 15.99 -2.03
N PHE A 203 -4.27 16.04 -2.04
CA PHE A 203 -5.15 15.18 -1.26
C PHE A 203 -5.96 14.30 -2.21
N VAL A 204 -5.84 12.98 -2.05
CA VAL A 204 -6.59 12.00 -2.86
C VAL A 204 -7.38 11.09 -1.93
N ASN A 205 -8.70 11.21 -1.95
CA ASN A 205 -9.60 10.44 -1.10
C ASN A 205 -10.46 9.53 -1.98
N ALA A 206 -10.20 8.23 -1.93
CA ALA A 206 -10.75 7.27 -2.88
C ALA A 206 -11.48 6.13 -2.13
N GLN A 207 -12.81 6.07 -2.27
CA GLN A 207 -13.64 5.03 -1.68
C GLN A 207 -14.21 4.12 -2.78
N GLY A 208 -13.91 2.83 -2.73
CA GLY A 208 -14.49 1.83 -3.62
C GLY A 208 -15.99 1.63 -3.35
N GLY A 209 -16.71 1.19 -4.38
CA GLY A 209 -18.17 1.08 -4.35
C GLY A 209 -18.72 -0.01 -3.41
N PRO A 210 -19.91 0.17 -2.82
CA PRO A 210 -20.45 -0.74 -1.81
C PRO A 210 -21.07 -2.04 -2.35
N GLY A 211 -21.26 -2.16 -3.68
CA GLY A 211 -21.86 -3.33 -4.32
C GLY A 211 -21.09 -4.63 -4.08
N THR A 212 -21.77 -5.76 -4.13
CA THR A 212 -21.27 -7.12 -3.81
C THR A 212 -20.38 -7.77 -4.87
N GLY A 213 -20.03 -7.06 -5.95
CA GLY A 213 -19.10 -7.58 -6.96
C GLY A 213 -17.63 -7.36 -6.57
N SER A 214 -16.75 -7.53 -7.55
CA SER A 214 -15.29 -7.58 -7.41
C SER A 214 -14.58 -6.32 -7.91
N ASN A 215 -13.31 -6.12 -7.54
CA ASN A 215 -12.48 -4.99 -8.01
C ASN A 215 -13.04 -3.62 -7.63
N ASN A 216 -13.81 -3.53 -6.54
CA ASN A 216 -14.32 -2.27 -6.03
C ASN A 216 -13.25 -1.60 -5.15
N SER A 217 -12.15 -1.19 -5.77
CA SER A 217 -11.00 -0.62 -5.05
C SER A 217 -11.17 0.87 -4.78
N GLY A 218 -10.51 1.39 -3.74
CA GLY A 218 -10.44 2.82 -3.46
C GLY A 218 -9.75 3.57 -4.59
N LEU A 219 -8.42 3.51 -4.61
CA LEU A 219 -7.58 4.08 -5.65
C LEU A 219 -6.99 2.99 -6.55
N VAL A 220 -7.05 3.21 -7.86
CA VAL A 220 -6.38 2.37 -8.88
C VAL A 220 -5.50 3.23 -9.77
N MET A 221 -4.21 2.90 -9.84
CA MET A 221 -3.22 3.51 -10.72
C MET A 221 -2.58 2.44 -11.59
N GLN A 222 -2.67 2.57 -12.92
CA GLN A 222 -2.16 1.55 -13.85
C GLN A 222 -1.53 2.15 -15.09
N ASN A 223 -0.58 1.42 -15.65
CA ASN A 223 0.22 1.79 -16.82
C ASN A 223 1.23 2.90 -16.53
N THR A 224 2.24 2.97 -17.41
CA THR A 224 3.41 3.82 -17.25
C THR A 224 3.01 5.27 -17.03
N ASP A 225 3.62 5.89 -16.02
CA ASP A 225 3.48 7.31 -15.67
C ASP A 225 2.06 7.77 -15.29
N SER A 226 1.14 6.85 -14.98
CA SER A 226 -0.03 7.20 -14.16
C SER A 226 0.44 7.74 -12.81
N ARG A 227 0.09 8.99 -12.49
CA ARG A 227 0.85 9.76 -11.49
C ARG A 227 0.00 10.53 -10.49
N ILE A 228 0.44 10.51 -9.24
CA ILE A 228 0.10 11.51 -8.22
C ILE A 228 1.41 12.19 -7.82
N SER A 229 1.47 13.53 -7.82
CA SER A 229 2.71 14.20 -7.42
C SER A 229 2.57 15.60 -6.88
N SER A 230 3.54 16.01 -6.06
CA SER A 230 3.72 17.40 -5.67
C SER A 230 5.18 17.83 -5.83
N SER A 231 5.38 19.11 -6.18
CA SER A 231 6.72 19.67 -6.34
C SER A 231 7.34 20.05 -5.00
N SER A 232 6.56 20.52 -4.03
CA SER A 232 7.08 20.75 -2.66
C SER A 232 6.07 20.52 -1.55
N GLY A 233 4.77 20.45 -1.87
CA GLY A 233 3.74 20.13 -0.89
C GLY A 233 3.74 18.64 -0.55
N ASN A 234 3.18 18.33 0.61
CA ASN A 234 2.89 16.94 0.99
C ASN A 234 1.83 16.31 0.07
N ILE A 235 1.90 15.00 -0.08
CA ILE A 235 0.88 14.17 -0.71
C ILE A 235 0.23 13.31 0.38
N THR A 236 -1.10 13.38 0.47
CA THR A 236 -1.89 12.48 1.32
C THR A 236 -2.86 11.70 0.44
N VAL A 237 -2.77 10.37 0.48
CA VAL A 237 -3.69 9.48 -0.23
C VAL A 237 -4.39 8.59 0.78
N THR A 238 -5.71 8.62 0.75
CA THR A 238 -6.56 7.67 1.48
C THR A 238 -7.30 6.82 0.46
N GLY A 239 -7.07 5.51 0.49
CA GLY A 239 -7.75 4.53 -0.36
C GLY A 239 -8.45 3.48 0.47
N THR A 240 -9.77 3.35 0.32
CA THR A 240 -10.56 2.33 1.02
C THR A 240 -11.27 1.46 -0.01
N GLY A 241 -11.01 0.14 0.05
CA GLY A 241 -11.74 -0.85 -0.74
C GLY A 241 -13.22 -0.88 -0.33
N GLY A 242 -14.08 -1.14 -1.30
CA GLY A 242 -15.51 -1.35 -1.09
C GLY A 242 -15.85 -2.83 -1.08
N SER A 243 -17.02 -3.15 -1.61
CA SER A 243 -17.68 -4.46 -1.63
C SER A 243 -17.93 -5.12 -0.29
N THR A 244 -19.14 -5.65 -0.17
CA THR A 244 -19.60 -6.50 0.94
C THR A 244 -19.79 -7.96 0.51
N GLY A 245 -19.52 -8.27 -0.77
CA GLY A 245 -19.81 -9.57 -1.36
C GLY A 245 -18.76 -10.64 -1.12
N VAL A 246 -19.05 -11.84 -1.63
CA VAL A 246 -18.22 -13.06 -1.50
C VAL A 246 -17.18 -13.21 -2.61
N SER A 247 -17.13 -12.30 -3.59
CA SER A 247 -16.30 -12.43 -4.78
C SER A 247 -15.33 -11.27 -4.98
N GLY A 248 -14.04 -11.62 -5.07
CA GLY A 248 -13.01 -10.84 -5.74
C GLY A 248 -12.17 -9.89 -4.88
N SER A 249 -11.17 -9.30 -5.55
CA SER A 249 -10.12 -8.47 -4.95
C SER A 249 -10.60 -7.06 -4.74
N THR A 250 -10.52 -6.56 -3.51
CA THR A 250 -10.93 -5.19 -3.17
C THR A 250 -9.83 -4.51 -2.39
N LEU A 251 -9.17 -3.57 -3.07
CA LEU A 251 -7.94 -2.96 -2.56
C LEU A 251 -8.22 -1.55 -2.08
N GLY A 252 -7.55 -1.13 -1.00
CA GLY A 252 -7.52 0.28 -0.62
C GLY A 252 -6.83 1.10 -1.69
N ILE A 253 -5.55 0.79 -1.92
CA ILE A 253 -4.71 1.39 -2.96
C ILE A 253 -4.09 0.29 -3.82
N SER A 254 -4.22 0.40 -5.14
CA SER A 254 -3.60 -0.50 -6.11
C SER A 254 -2.76 0.29 -7.12
N MET A 255 -1.47 -0.01 -7.19
CA MET A 255 -0.52 0.59 -8.12
C MET A 255 0.14 -0.51 -8.96
N THR A 256 0.05 -0.39 -10.28
CA THR A 256 0.68 -1.35 -11.20
C THR A 256 1.36 -0.70 -12.41
N SER A 257 2.26 -1.46 -13.05
CA SER A 257 2.71 -1.27 -14.44
C SER A 257 3.35 0.09 -14.74
N GLY A 258 4.29 0.53 -13.92
CA GLY A 258 5.04 1.78 -14.01
C GLY A 258 4.31 3.02 -13.47
N SER A 259 3.26 2.84 -12.66
CA SER A 259 2.57 3.94 -11.99
C SER A 259 3.39 4.50 -10.82
N LYS A 260 3.16 5.78 -10.46
CA LYS A 260 4.04 6.55 -9.57
C LYS A 260 3.30 7.47 -8.60
N ILE A 261 3.72 7.47 -7.34
CA ILE A 261 3.44 8.54 -6.38
C ILE A 261 4.77 9.22 -6.04
N ASN A 262 4.91 10.50 -6.33
CA ASN A 262 6.20 11.20 -6.19
C ASN A 262 6.06 12.60 -5.56
N ALA A 263 6.68 12.81 -4.40
CA ALA A 263 6.82 14.14 -3.80
C ALA A 263 8.27 14.63 -3.92
N GLN A 264 8.45 15.85 -4.43
CA GLN A 264 9.78 16.43 -4.62
C GLN A 264 10.16 17.37 -3.48
N ASN A 265 11.43 17.79 -3.45
CA ASN A 265 11.99 18.59 -2.36
C ASN A 265 11.67 17.93 -1.00
N ASN A 266 11.16 18.71 -0.04
CA ASN A 266 10.84 18.26 1.31
C ASN A 266 9.40 17.72 1.45
N GLY A 267 8.66 17.52 0.35
CA GLY A 267 7.28 17.04 0.40
C GLY A 267 7.20 15.63 0.97
N ASN A 268 6.39 15.43 2.01
CA ASN A 268 6.16 14.11 2.60
C ASN A 268 5.04 13.36 1.86
N ILE A 269 5.07 12.04 1.94
CA ILE A 269 3.99 11.17 1.47
C ILE A 269 3.35 10.46 2.67
N LEU A 270 2.03 10.59 2.82
CA LEU A 270 1.21 9.79 3.72
C LEU A 270 0.22 8.96 2.90
N LEU A 271 0.31 7.63 3.00
CA LEU A 271 -0.63 6.71 2.36
C LEU A 271 -1.39 5.93 3.42
N GLN A 272 -2.71 6.01 3.40
CA GLN A 272 -3.62 5.26 4.25
C GLN A 272 -4.48 4.35 3.37
N ALA A 273 -4.32 3.04 3.51
CA ALA A 273 -4.86 2.07 2.58
C ALA A 273 -5.58 0.96 3.34
N THR A 274 -6.90 0.83 3.15
CA THR A 274 -7.72 -0.18 3.82
C THR A 274 -8.38 -1.08 2.79
N GLY A 275 -8.17 -2.39 2.87
CA GLY A 275 -8.83 -3.37 2.01
C GLY A 275 -10.33 -3.43 2.25
N GLY A 276 -11.09 -3.91 1.26
CA GLY A 276 -12.55 -3.94 1.37
C GLY A 276 -13.06 -4.95 2.41
N PRO A 277 -14.25 -4.75 2.99
CA PRO A 277 -14.80 -5.61 4.05
C PRO A 277 -15.36 -6.96 3.54
N GLY A 278 -15.46 -7.15 2.22
CA GLY A 278 -16.03 -8.34 1.58
C GLY A 278 -15.33 -9.66 1.94
N SER A 279 -16.03 -10.77 1.74
CA SER A 279 -15.52 -12.12 2.02
C SER A 279 -14.74 -12.74 0.84
N GLY A 280 -14.56 -11.99 -0.24
CA GLY A 280 -13.80 -12.37 -1.43
C GLY A 280 -12.29 -12.49 -1.22
N SER A 281 -11.57 -12.88 -2.27
CA SER A 281 -10.11 -13.10 -2.24
C SER A 281 -9.31 -11.83 -2.51
N ASN A 282 -8.19 -11.65 -1.80
CA ASN A 282 -7.24 -10.53 -1.92
C ASN A 282 -7.85 -9.16 -1.55
N ASN A 283 -8.17 -8.97 -0.26
CA ASN A 283 -8.65 -7.70 0.26
C ASN A 283 -7.46 -6.93 0.83
N TYR A 284 -6.62 -6.40 -0.03
CA TYR A 284 -5.36 -5.79 0.40
C TYR A 284 -5.55 -4.35 0.84
N GLY A 285 -4.85 -3.92 1.87
CA GLY A 285 -4.74 -2.50 2.19
C GLY A 285 -4.13 -1.77 1.01
N MET A 286 -2.86 -2.07 0.75
CA MET A 286 -2.08 -1.54 -0.36
C MET A 286 -1.45 -2.66 -1.17
N SER A 287 -1.47 -2.52 -2.50
CA SER A 287 -0.74 -3.38 -3.43
C SER A 287 0.09 -2.56 -4.41
N VAL A 288 1.40 -2.84 -4.46
CA VAL A 288 2.39 -2.17 -5.30
C VAL A 288 3.10 -3.23 -6.14
N ASN A 289 2.84 -3.25 -7.45
CA ASN A 289 3.39 -4.27 -8.36
C ASN A 289 3.94 -3.61 -9.63
N ASP A 290 5.26 -3.57 -9.80
CA ASP A 290 5.93 -2.81 -10.86
C ASP A 290 5.53 -1.34 -10.76
N ALA A 291 5.71 -0.71 -9.61
CA ALA A 291 5.32 0.68 -9.36
C ALA A 291 6.17 1.35 -8.27
N ASP A 292 6.16 2.69 -8.27
CA ASP A 292 7.08 3.48 -7.45
C ASP A 292 6.36 4.45 -6.50
N ILE A 293 6.84 4.53 -5.26
CA ILE A 293 6.50 5.56 -4.28
C ILE A 293 7.81 6.22 -3.84
N GLN A 294 8.00 7.50 -4.13
CA GLN A 294 9.29 8.17 -3.92
C GLN A 294 9.17 9.58 -3.34
N THR A 295 10.12 9.94 -2.48
CA THR A 295 10.37 11.33 -2.08
C THR A 295 11.81 11.73 -2.40
N THR A 296 12.07 13.03 -2.61
CA THR A 296 13.45 13.53 -2.75
C THR A 296 14.13 13.69 -1.38
N ASP A 297 13.52 14.41 -0.45
CA ASP A 297 14.05 14.62 0.92
C ASP A 297 12.99 14.43 2.02
N GLY A 298 11.71 14.31 1.64
CA GLY A 298 10.59 14.12 2.58
C GLY A 298 10.47 12.70 3.11
N ASN A 299 9.66 12.51 4.16
CA ASN A 299 9.37 11.19 4.72
C ASN A 299 8.27 10.48 3.93
N ILE A 300 8.27 9.14 3.97
CA ILE A 300 7.17 8.29 3.52
C ILE A 300 6.58 7.61 4.76
N THR A 301 5.27 7.77 4.95
CA THR A 301 4.49 7.03 5.95
C THR A 301 3.39 6.24 5.28
N ILE A 302 3.35 4.93 5.53
CA ILE A 302 2.34 4.02 4.98
C ILE A 302 1.62 3.33 6.13
N GLN A 303 0.29 3.44 6.13
CA GLN A 303 -0.60 2.70 7.01
C GLN A 303 -1.48 1.82 6.13
N ALA A 304 -1.20 0.52 6.11
CA ALA A 304 -1.85 -0.42 5.20
C ALA A 304 -2.53 -1.55 5.98
N MET A 305 -3.86 -1.59 5.93
CA MET A 305 -4.71 -2.55 6.64
C MET A 305 -5.40 -3.47 5.64
N GLY A 306 -5.11 -4.77 5.72
CA GLY A 306 -5.85 -5.80 5.00
C GLY A 306 -7.30 -5.82 5.45
N GLY A 307 -8.20 -6.08 4.52
CA GLY A 307 -9.62 -6.20 4.77
C GLY A 307 -10.11 -7.65 4.82
N GLY A 308 -11.41 -7.77 4.65
CA GLY A 308 -12.13 -9.00 4.45
C GLY A 308 -12.46 -9.81 5.70
N THR A 309 -13.63 -10.45 5.66
CA THR A 309 -14.23 -11.18 6.80
C THR A 309 -14.46 -12.67 6.49
N GLY A 310 -14.14 -13.12 5.28
CA GLY A 310 -14.47 -14.45 4.77
C GLY A 310 -13.37 -15.51 4.87
N THR A 311 -13.75 -16.76 4.54
CA THR A 311 -12.88 -17.96 4.51
C THR A 311 -11.93 -18.02 3.32
N SER A 312 -12.12 -17.18 2.29
CA SER A 312 -11.31 -17.14 1.06
C SER A 312 -10.42 -15.89 0.97
N ALA A 313 -10.31 -15.14 2.08
CA ALA A 313 -9.60 -13.86 2.12
C ALA A 313 -8.12 -14.06 2.48
N SER A 314 -7.24 -13.67 1.56
CA SER A 314 -5.91 -13.16 1.93
C SER A 314 -6.11 -11.66 2.16
N GLY A 315 -6.12 -11.24 3.42
CA GLY A 315 -6.11 -9.84 3.80
C GLY A 315 -4.68 -9.40 4.09
N ILE A 316 -3.94 -8.95 3.08
CA ILE A 316 -2.59 -8.44 3.29
C ILE A 316 -2.66 -6.94 3.56
N GLY A 317 -1.94 -6.45 4.59
CA GLY A 317 -1.77 -5.01 4.81
C GLY A 317 -1.06 -4.36 3.63
N LEU A 318 0.23 -4.64 3.48
CA LEU A 318 1.05 -4.18 2.35
C LEU A 318 1.54 -5.36 1.50
N ASN A 319 1.13 -5.43 0.24
CA ASN A 319 1.61 -6.41 -0.73
C ASN A 319 2.51 -5.72 -1.78
N MET A 320 3.78 -6.12 -1.85
CA MET A 320 4.72 -5.66 -2.87
C MET A 320 5.24 -6.83 -3.71
N GLY A 321 5.13 -6.70 -5.03
CA GLY A 321 5.65 -7.67 -6.01
C GLY A 321 6.66 -7.06 -6.97
N THR A 322 6.99 -7.82 -8.03
CA THR A 322 8.08 -7.59 -8.99
C THR A 322 8.36 -6.11 -9.29
N THR A 323 9.64 -5.73 -9.20
CA THR A 323 10.16 -4.40 -9.58
C THR A 323 9.48 -3.20 -8.91
N SER A 324 8.89 -3.38 -7.72
CA SER A 324 8.29 -2.28 -6.95
C SER A 324 9.30 -1.56 -6.05
N LEU A 325 9.20 -0.23 -5.98
CA LEU A 325 10.08 0.62 -5.18
C LEU A 325 9.31 1.51 -4.19
N ILE A 326 9.76 1.50 -2.94
CA ILE A 326 9.48 2.57 -1.97
C ILE A 326 10.82 3.19 -1.59
N LEU A 327 11.03 4.47 -1.89
CA LEU A 327 12.30 5.18 -1.64
C LEU A 327 12.06 6.55 -1.00
N ALA A 328 12.60 6.76 0.20
CA ALA A 328 12.79 8.11 0.73
C ALA A 328 14.24 8.58 0.51
N GLY A 329 14.42 9.55 -0.40
CA GLY A 329 15.73 10.09 -0.70
C GLY A 329 16.29 11.00 0.40
N GLY A 330 17.55 11.40 0.23
CA GLY A 330 18.22 12.35 1.12
C GLY A 330 18.20 11.91 2.58
N ALA A 331 17.67 12.76 3.46
CA ALA A 331 17.49 12.47 4.90
C ALA A 331 16.10 11.91 5.25
N GLY A 332 15.23 11.71 4.26
CA GLY A 332 13.87 11.22 4.44
C GLY A 332 13.83 9.82 5.04
N GLN A 333 12.88 9.59 5.93
CA GLN A 333 12.65 8.30 6.57
C GLN A 333 11.48 7.56 5.92
N VAL A 334 11.48 6.23 6.04
CA VAL A 334 10.34 5.37 5.71
C VAL A 334 9.77 4.78 6.99
N ILE A 335 8.48 4.98 7.22
CA ILE A 335 7.72 4.41 8.33
C ILE A 335 6.54 3.62 7.75
N ILE A 336 6.48 2.32 8.04
CA ILE A 336 5.43 1.44 7.53
C ILE A 336 4.75 0.75 8.69
N GLU A 337 3.43 0.86 8.75
CA GLU A 337 2.55 0.11 9.61
C GLU A 337 1.64 -0.74 8.72
N ALA A 338 1.84 -2.06 8.74
CA ALA A 338 1.13 -2.98 7.86
C ALA A 338 0.45 -4.07 8.68
N THR A 339 -0.88 -4.16 8.61
CA THR A 339 -1.66 -5.12 9.38
C THR A 339 -2.50 -6.00 8.46
N GLY A 340 -2.44 -7.31 8.66
CA GLY A 340 -3.26 -8.26 7.91
C GLY A 340 -4.73 -8.19 8.31
N GLY A 341 -5.60 -8.62 7.40
CA GLY A 341 -7.05 -8.59 7.57
C GLY A 341 -7.56 -9.69 8.50
N PRO A 342 -8.78 -9.54 9.05
CA PRO A 342 -9.33 -10.42 10.07
C PRO A 342 -9.95 -11.73 9.52
N GLY A 343 -9.78 -12.04 8.23
CA GLY A 343 -10.40 -13.21 7.58
C GLY A 343 -9.95 -14.55 8.17
N SER A 344 -10.76 -15.59 8.00
CA SER A 344 -10.39 -16.97 8.40
C SER A 344 -9.64 -17.74 7.32
N GLY A 345 -9.46 -17.15 6.13
CA GLY A 345 -8.61 -17.67 5.06
C GLY A 345 -7.12 -17.66 5.43
N ALA A 346 -6.29 -18.29 4.60
CA ALA A 346 -4.84 -18.26 4.77
C ALA A 346 -4.19 -17.02 4.15
N GLY A 347 -3.02 -16.62 4.64
CA GLY A 347 -2.23 -15.56 4.01
C GLY A 347 -2.66 -14.15 4.41
N ASN A 348 -3.03 -13.93 5.67
CA ASN A 348 -3.34 -12.60 6.20
C ASN A 348 -2.07 -11.93 6.73
N TYR A 349 -1.15 -11.61 5.82
CA TYR A 349 0.14 -11.01 6.20
C TYR A 349 -0.02 -9.56 6.64
N GLY A 350 0.78 -9.12 7.61
CA GLY A 350 0.99 -7.69 7.85
C GLY A 350 1.56 -7.05 6.59
N ALA A 351 2.75 -7.51 6.18
CA ALA A 351 3.34 -7.19 4.90
C ALA A 351 3.88 -8.44 4.18
N GLU A 352 3.76 -8.43 2.86
CA GLU A 352 4.36 -9.40 1.96
C GLU A 352 5.20 -8.69 0.91
N LEU A 353 6.48 -9.02 0.84
CA LEU A 353 7.41 -8.54 -0.20
C LEU A 353 7.92 -9.76 -0.98
N SER A 354 7.73 -9.75 -2.28
CA SER A 354 8.08 -10.87 -3.15
C SER A 354 8.71 -10.42 -4.45
N ALA A 355 9.46 -11.34 -5.06
CA ALA A 355 10.16 -11.18 -6.34
C ALA A 355 11.37 -10.24 -6.33
N ALA A 356 12.24 -10.45 -7.32
CA ALA A 356 13.47 -9.68 -7.48
C ALA A 356 13.14 -8.25 -7.91
N GLY A 357 13.93 -7.29 -7.42
CA GLY A 357 13.74 -5.87 -7.68
C GLY A 357 12.71 -5.19 -6.78
N THR A 358 12.00 -5.94 -5.92
CA THR A 358 11.14 -5.38 -4.88
C THR A 358 12.00 -4.80 -3.76
N LEU A 359 11.93 -3.49 -3.56
CA LEU A 359 12.82 -2.75 -2.67
C LEU A 359 12.06 -1.70 -1.85
N ILE A 360 12.30 -1.72 -0.54
CA ILE A 360 11.98 -0.61 0.37
C ILE A 360 13.29 -0.06 0.89
N THR A 361 13.54 1.23 0.67
CA THR A 361 14.84 1.82 0.97
C THR A 361 14.79 3.29 1.33
N THR A 362 15.90 3.77 1.88
CA THR A 362 16.21 5.18 2.15
C THR A 362 17.62 5.48 1.66
N ASP A 363 17.93 6.72 1.31
CA ASP A 363 19.33 7.10 1.00
C ASP A 363 20.16 7.34 2.27
N GLY A 364 19.55 7.94 3.31
CA GLY A 364 20.24 8.25 4.57
C GLY A 364 19.37 8.29 5.83
N GLY A 365 18.03 8.38 5.70
CA GLY A 365 17.12 8.32 6.84
C GLY A 365 16.91 6.89 7.37
N ASN A 366 16.29 6.76 8.53
CA ASN A 366 15.93 5.45 9.09
C ASN A 366 14.78 4.81 8.31
N LEU A 367 14.75 3.49 8.34
CA LEU A 367 13.66 2.66 7.86
C LEU A 367 13.06 1.93 9.06
N GLN A 368 11.79 2.21 9.35
CA GLN A 368 11.03 1.53 10.38
C GLN A 368 9.82 0.81 9.77
N MET A 369 9.65 -0.45 10.11
CA MET A 369 8.53 -1.26 9.68
C MET A 369 7.94 -2.03 10.86
N THR A 370 6.64 -1.88 11.07
CA THR A 370 5.84 -2.66 12.03
C THR A 370 4.79 -3.44 11.26
N CYS A 371 4.90 -4.76 11.27
CA CYS A 371 4.01 -5.65 10.54
C CYS A 371 3.29 -6.61 11.47
N THR A 372 1.97 -6.62 11.45
CA THR A 372 1.15 -7.52 12.27
C THR A 372 0.31 -8.42 11.38
N GLY A 373 0.49 -9.74 11.48
CA GLY A 373 -0.36 -10.71 10.81
C GLY A 373 -1.78 -10.61 11.33
N GLY A 374 -2.75 -10.81 10.43
CA GLY A 374 -4.17 -10.84 10.77
C GLY A 374 -4.65 -12.24 11.09
N GLY A 375 -5.84 -12.57 10.60
CA GLY A 375 -6.39 -13.91 10.69
C GLY A 375 -7.28 -14.12 11.92
N ALA A 376 -8.45 -14.72 11.70
CA ALA A 376 -9.32 -15.25 12.75
C ALA A 376 -8.96 -16.70 13.12
N SER A 377 -9.67 -17.28 14.10
CA SER A 377 -9.60 -18.72 14.41
C SER A 377 -9.71 -19.57 13.15
N GLY A 378 -8.89 -20.62 13.06
CA GLY A 378 -8.80 -21.50 11.90
C GLY A 378 -7.97 -20.99 10.71
N SER A 379 -7.49 -19.74 10.71
CA SER A 379 -6.55 -19.25 9.69
C SER A 379 -5.13 -19.81 9.87
N SER A 380 -4.34 -19.79 8.80
CA SER A 380 -2.92 -20.18 8.75
C SER A 380 -2.12 -19.19 7.91
N ASN A 381 -0.79 -19.23 7.98
CA ASN A 381 0.08 -18.34 7.21
C ASN A 381 -0.23 -16.85 7.49
N ASN A 382 -0.35 -16.47 8.75
CA ASN A 382 -0.62 -15.09 9.15
C ASN A 382 0.64 -14.42 9.65
N ASN A 383 1.67 -14.33 8.81
CA ASN A 383 2.94 -13.74 9.24
C ASN A 383 2.80 -12.23 9.48
N GLY A 384 3.59 -11.68 10.41
CA GLY A 384 3.82 -10.24 10.48
C GLY A 384 4.43 -9.78 9.16
N LEU A 385 5.69 -10.17 8.92
CA LEU A 385 6.39 -9.90 7.66
C LEU A 385 6.74 -11.21 6.93
N ASN A 386 6.41 -11.29 5.65
CA ASN A 386 6.83 -12.37 4.74
C ASN A 386 7.67 -11.80 3.58
N MET A 387 8.98 -12.07 3.56
CA MET A 387 9.88 -11.69 2.47
C MET A 387 10.34 -12.91 1.69
N SER A 388 10.29 -12.82 0.35
CA SER A 388 10.74 -13.91 -0.51
C SER A 388 11.35 -13.48 -1.86
N SER A 389 12.02 -14.43 -2.51
CA SER A 389 12.37 -14.39 -3.93
C SER A 389 13.20 -13.17 -4.38
N GLY A 390 14.12 -12.69 -3.54
CA GLY A 390 15.02 -11.59 -3.86
C GLY A 390 14.54 -10.19 -3.46
N ALA A 391 13.46 -10.11 -2.68
CA ALA A 391 12.98 -8.83 -2.15
C ALA A 391 13.92 -8.28 -1.06
N SER A 392 14.00 -6.96 -0.93
CA SER A 392 14.91 -6.31 0.03
C SER A 392 14.29 -5.15 0.80
N ILE A 393 14.70 -5.03 2.06
CA ILE A 393 14.51 -3.87 2.93
C ILE A 393 15.90 -3.35 3.27
N LYS A 394 16.20 -2.09 2.93
CA LYS A 394 17.54 -1.52 3.10
C LYS A 394 17.56 -0.04 3.48
N ALA A 395 18.05 0.30 4.67
CA ALA A 395 18.41 1.69 4.96
C ALA A 395 19.79 2.06 4.36
N GLY A 396 19.88 3.23 3.72
CA GLY A 396 21.10 3.80 3.15
C GLY A 396 21.93 4.58 4.17
N GLY A 397 23.18 4.89 3.82
CA GLY A 397 24.07 5.70 4.65
C GLY A 397 24.19 5.18 6.08
N ASN A 398 23.98 6.07 7.06
CA ASN A 398 23.98 5.75 8.49
C ASN A 398 22.58 5.43 9.04
N GLY A 399 21.55 5.40 8.18
CA GLY A 399 20.18 5.10 8.57
C GLY A 399 20.06 3.69 9.16
N GLN A 400 19.31 3.55 10.24
CA GLN A 400 19.04 2.26 10.86
C GLN A 400 17.88 1.57 10.17
N THR A 401 17.89 0.23 10.16
CA THR A 401 16.76 -0.59 9.73
C THR A 401 16.15 -1.27 10.95
N ILE A 402 14.89 -0.93 11.24
CA ILE A 402 14.13 -1.45 12.38
C ILE A 402 12.91 -2.19 11.82
N VAL A 403 12.85 -3.50 12.04
CA VAL A 403 11.73 -4.33 11.58
C VAL A 403 11.15 -5.08 12.76
N THR A 404 9.88 -4.80 13.05
CA THR A 404 9.09 -5.51 14.05
C THR A 404 7.99 -6.29 13.34
N GLY A 405 7.94 -7.61 13.54
CA GLY A 405 6.93 -8.48 12.96
C GLY A 405 6.24 -9.32 14.02
N THR A 406 4.92 -9.28 14.07
CA THR A 406 4.10 -10.09 14.97
C THR A 406 3.19 -11.00 14.16
N GLY A 407 3.27 -12.30 14.36
CA GLY A 407 2.37 -13.27 13.75
C GLY A 407 0.93 -13.10 14.25
N GLY A 408 -0.02 -13.41 13.39
CA GLY A 408 -1.45 -13.32 13.66
C GLY A 408 -1.98 -14.40 14.60
N LEU A 409 -3.23 -14.26 15.01
CA LEU A 409 -3.85 -15.12 16.04
C LEU A 409 -4.37 -16.47 15.51
N GLY A 410 -4.13 -16.80 14.24
CA GLY A 410 -4.62 -18.04 13.62
C GLY A 410 -4.26 -19.30 14.40
N GLU A 411 -5.21 -20.23 14.52
CA GLU A 411 -5.02 -21.45 15.32
C GLU A 411 -4.23 -22.57 14.61
N ASN A 412 -4.06 -22.44 13.28
CA ASN A 412 -3.35 -23.39 12.44
C ASN A 412 -1.88 -22.98 12.23
N LEU A 413 -1.17 -23.71 11.35
CA LEU A 413 0.28 -23.60 11.17
C LEU A 413 0.76 -22.22 10.66
N SER A 414 2.03 -21.92 10.97
CA SER A 414 2.83 -20.85 10.34
C SER A 414 2.29 -19.43 10.57
N ASN A 415 2.23 -18.99 11.83
CA ASN A 415 1.97 -17.59 12.16
C ASN A 415 3.26 -16.93 12.62
N LEU A 416 4.15 -16.63 11.67
CA LEU A 416 5.51 -16.18 11.96
C LEU A 416 5.53 -14.70 12.32
N GLY A 417 6.42 -14.26 13.22
CA GLY A 417 6.69 -12.83 13.37
C GLY A 417 7.29 -12.26 12.09
N ILE A 418 8.46 -12.77 11.72
CA ILE A 418 9.21 -12.37 10.54
C ILE A 418 9.72 -13.62 9.79
N ARG A 419 9.50 -13.66 8.47
CA ARG A 419 10.09 -14.65 7.57
C ARG A 419 10.94 -13.98 6.50
N VAL A 420 12.18 -14.44 6.34
CA VAL A 420 13.12 -14.03 5.29
C VAL A 420 13.58 -15.28 4.54
N SER A 421 13.08 -15.48 3.32
CA SER A 421 13.23 -16.74 2.59
C SER A 421 13.73 -16.54 1.16
N GLY A 422 14.57 -17.45 0.66
CA GLY A 422 15.00 -17.46 -0.73
C GLY A 422 16.26 -16.63 -1.00
N ALA A 423 16.96 -17.00 -2.08
CA ALA A 423 18.21 -16.35 -2.47
C ALA A 423 18.04 -14.85 -2.73
N ASN A 424 19.01 -14.06 -2.30
CA ASN A 424 19.06 -12.60 -2.42
C ASN A 424 17.96 -11.85 -1.65
N THR A 425 17.12 -12.54 -0.87
CA THR A 425 16.15 -11.88 0.01
C THR A 425 16.87 -11.34 1.25
N LYS A 426 16.77 -10.04 1.51
CA LYS A 426 17.65 -9.39 2.50
C LYS A 426 16.99 -8.27 3.29
N ILE A 427 17.16 -8.29 4.61
CA ILE A 427 16.96 -7.11 5.49
C ILE A 427 18.35 -6.57 5.86
N SER A 428 18.60 -5.29 5.60
CA SER A 428 19.95 -4.74 5.81
C SER A 428 20.02 -3.24 6.03
N SER A 429 21.20 -2.78 6.43
CA SER A 429 21.59 -1.37 6.41
C SER A 429 22.94 -1.24 5.70
N SER A 430 23.23 -0.05 5.16
CA SER A 430 24.55 0.25 4.60
C SER A 430 25.57 0.47 5.71
N GLY A 431 25.25 1.29 6.72
CA GLY A 431 26.14 1.57 7.86
C GLY A 431 25.46 1.77 9.22
N GLY A 432 24.14 1.96 9.26
CA GLY A 432 23.40 2.00 10.53
C GLY A 432 23.18 0.62 11.14
N ASN A 433 22.55 0.56 12.30
CA ASN A 433 22.20 -0.71 12.94
C ASN A 433 21.06 -1.42 12.21
N VAL A 434 20.99 -2.74 12.36
CA VAL A 434 19.85 -3.58 11.96
C VAL A 434 19.23 -4.17 13.21
N ILE A 435 17.98 -3.83 13.47
CA ILE A 435 17.24 -4.23 14.68
C ILE A 435 15.99 -4.98 14.23
N ILE A 436 15.90 -6.26 14.61
CA ILE A 436 14.86 -7.18 14.18
C ILE A 436 14.15 -7.73 15.41
N ASN A 437 12.83 -7.56 15.47
CA ASN A 437 12.00 -8.07 16.56
C ASN A 437 10.87 -8.91 15.97
N GLY A 438 10.97 -10.23 16.09
CA GLY A 438 9.95 -11.15 15.60
C GLY A 438 9.23 -11.84 16.75
N THR A 439 7.90 -11.80 16.76
CA THR A 439 7.06 -12.56 17.70
C THR A 439 6.13 -13.48 16.93
N GLY A 440 6.25 -14.79 17.14
CA GLY A 440 5.33 -15.77 16.59
C GLY A 440 3.93 -15.56 17.16
N GLY A 441 2.92 -15.86 16.36
CA GLY A 441 1.52 -15.78 16.75
C GLY A 441 0.92 -17.15 17.05
N GLY A 442 -0.39 -17.23 16.86
CA GLY A 442 -1.20 -18.43 17.00
C GLY A 442 -1.52 -18.83 18.43
N SER A 443 -2.76 -19.25 18.64
CA SER A 443 -3.34 -19.60 19.95
C SER A 443 -3.72 -21.08 20.07
N GLY A 444 -3.62 -21.85 18.98
CA GLY A 444 -4.10 -23.22 18.87
C GLY A 444 -3.00 -24.29 18.94
N ALA A 445 -3.36 -25.51 18.52
CA ALA A 445 -2.44 -26.63 18.37
C ALA A 445 -1.60 -26.57 17.07
N GLY A 446 -1.83 -25.57 16.21
CA GLY A 446 -0.95 -25.25 15.10
C GLY A 446 0.44 -24.88 15.60
N GLY A 447 1.45 -25.55 15.07
CA GLY A 447 2.86 -25.30 15.33
C GLY A 447 3.55 -24.40 14.30
N SER A 448 4.88 -24.35 14.40
CA SER A 448 5.75 -23.54 13.52
C SER A 448 5.45 -22.04 13.54
N SER A 449 4.97 -21.51 14.66
CA SER A 449 4.84 -20.07 14.87
C SER A 449 6.16 -19.50 15.38
N HIS A 450 7.14 -19.32 14.51
CA HIS A 450 8.45 -18.78 14.89
C HIS A 450 8.42 -17.27 15.11
N GLY A 451 9.27 -16.76 16.00
CA GLY A 451 9.54 -15.33 16.11
C GLY A 451 10.20 -14.81 14.85
N VAL A 452 11.42 -15.28 14.56
CA VAL A 452 12.19 -14.96 13.35
C VAL A 452 12.57 -16.25 12.62
N TYR A 453 12.21 -16.36 11.35
CA TYR A 453 12.48 -17.51 10.50
C TYR A 453 13.27 -17.11 9.26
N ILE A 454 14.54 -17.49 9.21
CA ILE A 454 15.45 -17.21 8.08
C ILE A 454 15.76 -18.52 7.38
N GLU A 455 15.46 -18.62 6.09
CA GLU A 455 15.66 -19.86 5.36
C GLU A 455 16.15 -19.69 3.92
N SER A 456 16.78 -20.74 3.39
CA SER A 456 16.94 -20.98 1.94
C SER A 456 17.57 -19.80 1.19
N GLY A 457 18.59 -19.15 1.76
CA GLY A 457 19.28 -18.01 1.16
C GLY A 457 18.86 -16.63 1.69
N GLY A 458 17.90 -16.55 2.62
CA GLY A 458 17.51 -15.31 3.27
C GLY A 458 18.61 -14.75 4.19
N VAL A 459 18.79 -13.44 4.23
CA VAL A 459 19.88 -12.81 5.00
C VAL A 459 19.41 -11.61 5.81
N ILE A 460 19.92 -11.49 7.04
CA ILE A 460 19.85 -10.28 7.87
C ILE A 460 21.27 -9.78 8.10
N THR A 461 21.57 -8.51 7.79
CA THR A 461 22.95 -8.01 7.94
C THR A 461 23.10 -6.49 7.92
N ALA A 462 24.05 -5.97 8.72
CA ALA A 462 24.63 -4.65 8.50
C ALA A 462 25.83 -4.79 7.55
N GLU A 463 25.87 -4.01 6.46
CA GLU A 463 26.92 -4.15 5.43
C GLU A 463 28.28 -3.58 5.85
N LEU A 464 28.29 -2.64 6.79
CA LEU A 464 29.49 -2.07 7.43
C LEU A 464 29.45 -2.33 8.94
N ALA A 465 30.05 -1.45 9.75
CA ALA A 465 30.21 -1.61 11.20
C ALA A 465 28.92 -1.44 12.04
N GLY A 466 27.75 -1.55 11.43
CA GLY A 466 26.47 -1.46 12.16
C GLY A 466 26.25 -2.67 13.07
N HIS A 467 25.66 -2.45 14.24
CA HIS A 467 25.26 -3.53 15.14
C HIS A 467 24.06 -4.30 14.55
N VAL A 468 24.07 -5.62 14.65
CA VAL A 468 22.94 -6.47 14.26
C VAL A 468 22.31 -7.08 15.50
N MET A 469 21.10 -6.63 15.85
CA MET A 469 20.31 -7.13 16.96
C MET A 469 19.10 -7.90 16.44
N VAL A 470 18.95 -9.17 16.82
CA VAL A 470 17.81 -10.01 16.44
C VAL A 470 17.18 -10.61 17.68
N THR A 471 15.96 -10.19 17.99
CA THR A 471 15.12 -10.78 19.03
C THR A 471 14.00 -11.58 18.38
N GLY A 472 13.83 -12.83 18.80
CA GLY A 472 12.78 -13.71 18.31
C GLY A 472 12.11 -14.47 19.44
N THR A 473 10.79 -14.34 19.55
CA THR A 473 9.96 -15.04 20.52
C THR A 473 9.02 -15.99 19.79
N GLY A 474 9.04 -17.27 20.14
CA GLY A 474 8.12 -18.25 19.58
C GLY A 474 6.66 -17.96 19.97
N GLY A 475 5.73 -18.42 19.15
CA GLY A 475 4.31 -18.21 19.38
C GLY A 475 3.77 -18.95 20.62
N PRO A 476 2.70 -18.44 21.26
CA PRO A 476 2.19 -18.99 22.52
C PRO A 476 1.37 -20.28 22.35
N GLY A 477 1.10 -20.72 21.11
CA GLY A 477 0.34 -21.93 20.82
C GLY A 477 0.94 -23.21 21.41
N THR A 478 0.13 -24.25 21.53
CA THR A 478 0.55 -25.55 22.11
C THR A 478 1.11 -26.52 21.08
N GLY A 479 1.10 -26.14 19.80
CA GLY A 479 1.68 -26.91 18.70
C GLY A 479 3.19 -27.10 18.81
N THR A 480 3.76 -27.90 17.90
CA THR A 480 5.19 -28.20 17.90
C THR A 480 6.01 -27.11 17.22
N SER A 481 7.29 -26.99 17.58
CA SER A 481 8.28 -26.13 16.90
C SER A 481 7.94 -24.63 16.89
N ASN A 482 7.38 -24.10 17.97
CA ASN A 482 7.24 -22.65 18.15
C ASN A 482 8.58 -22.08 18.62
N GLN A 483 9.51 -21.90 17.67
CA GLN A 483 10.87 -21.46 17.97
C GLN A 483 10.98 -19.94 18.13
N GLY A 484 11.89 -19.45 18.96
CA GLY A 484 12.25 -18.03 19.00
C GLY A 484 12.85 -17.57 17.68
N ILE A 485 14.01 -18.12 17.34
CA ILE A 485 14.77 -17.81 16.12
C ILE A 485 15.20 -19.10 15.44
N VAL A 486 15.01 -19.18 14.12
CA VAL A 486 15.50 -20.29 13.28
C VAL A 486 16.28 -19.77 12.09
N ILE A 487 17.45 -20.33 11.86
CA ILE A 487 18.30 -20.08 10.69
C ILE A 487 18.61 -21.43 10.04
N ILE A 488 18.00 -21.71 8.88
CA ILE A 488 18.01 -23.05 8.31
C ILE A 488 18.22 -23.06 6.80
N ASN A 489 18.84 -24.12 6.30
CA ASN A 489 19.13 -24.34 4.88
C ASN A 489 20.24 -23.42 4.35
N THR A 490 20.88 -23.89 3.29
CA THR A 490 22.05 -23.23 2.70
C THR A 490 21.79 -21.77 2.33
N GLY A 491 22.72 -20.91 2.73
CA GLY A 491 22.70 -19.47 2.44
C GLY A 491 21.85 -18.64 3.39
N ALA A 492 21.06 -19.27 4.29
CA ALA A 492 20.39 -18.54 5.36
C ALA A 492 21.41 -18.02 6.37
N ALA A 493 21.42 -16.71 6.65
CA ALA A 493 22.44 -16.15 7.53
C ALA A 493 22.05 -14.88 8.29
N ILE A 494 22.66 -14.71 9.46
CA ILE A 494 22.82 -13.42 10.15
C ILE A 494 24.30 -13.04 10.10
N THR A 495 24.63 -11.87 9.56
CA THR A 495 26.04 -11.44 9.41
C THR A 495 26.23 -9.96 9.69
N SER A 496 27.48 -9.54 9.92
CA SER A 496 27.83 -8.12 10.12
C SER A 496 29.11 -7.76 9.37
N GLY A 497 29.17 -6.52 8.88
CA GLY A 497 30.31 -5.92 8.21
C GLY A 497 31.38 -5.35 9.15
N GLY A 498 31.33 -5.66 10.45
CA GLY A 498 32.33 -5.26 11.44
C GLY A 498 31.77 -4.82 12.80
N GLY A 499 30.44 -4.74 12.94
CA GLY A 499 29.77 -4.53 14.22
C GLY A 499 29.44 -5.85 14.93
N ASP A 500 29.12 -5.79 16.22
CA ASP A 500 28.70 -6.97 16.97
C ASP A 500 27.36 -7.54 16.46
N ILE A 501 27.12 -8.82 16.73
CA ILE A 501 25.85 -9.50 16.50
C ILE A 501 25.29 -9.94 17.86
N GLU A 502 24.08 -9.46 18.18
CA GLU A 502 23.33 -9.85 19.36
C GLU A 502 22.05 -10.60 18.99
N ILE A 503 21.87 -11.78 19.55
CA ILE A 503 20.73 -12.66 19.30
C ILE A 503 20.06 -13.01 20.63
N ILE A 504 18.76 -12.78 20.71
CA ILE A 504 17.92 -13.12 21.85
C ILE A 504 16.78 -14.01 21.38
N GLY A 505 16.84 -15.29 21.73
CA GLY A 505 15.83 -16.29 21.38
C GLY A 505 15.00 -16.67 22.61
N VAL A 506 13.67 -16.60 22.49
CA VAL A 506 12.73 -17.03 23.53
C VAL A 506 11.87 -18.16 22.99
N GLU A 507 11.80 -19.27 23.73
CA GLU A 507 10.95 -20.42 23.39
C GLU A 507 9.48 -19.98 23.27
N GLY A 508 8.77 -20.57 22.32
CA GLY A 508 7.31 -20.50 22.28
C GLY A 508 6.64 -21.55 23.16
N GLY A 509 5.32 -21.61 23.11
CA GLY A 509 4.54 -22.66 23.76
C GLY A 509 4.71 -24.03 23.10
N GLY A 510 4.21 -25.07 23.77
CA GLY A 510 4.28 -26.46 23.31
C GLY A 510 5.52 -27.22 23.82
N SER A 511 5.61 -28.52 23.54
CA SER A 511 6.63 -29.40 24.13
C SER A 511 7.96 -29.46 23.35
N SER A 512 8.15 -28.60 22.35
CA SER A 512 9.30 -28.62 21.43
C SER A 512 9.68 -27.22 20.92
N GLY A 513 9.28 -26.18 21.64
CA GLY A 513 9.74 -24.82 21.40
C GLY A 513 11.15 -24.65 21.95
N VAL A 514 12.00 -23.98 21.17
CA VAL A 514 13.43 -23.77 21.37
C VAL A 514 13.70 -22.29 21.13
N GLY A 515 14.52 -21.64 21.97
CA GLY A 515 14.82 -20.23 21.83
C GLY A 515 15.63 -19.93 20.57
N PHE A 516 16.64 -20.75 20.27
CA PHE A 516 17.52 -20.54 19.11
C PHE A 516 17.85 -21.85 18.36
N VAL A 517 17.68 -21.84 17.03
CA VAL A 517 17.94 -23.01 16.17
C VAL A 517 18.79 -22.62 14.96
N THR A 518 19.86 -23.38 14.72
CA THR A 518 20.64 -23.36 13.48
C THR A 518 20.86 -24.77 12.96
N SER A 519 20.57 -25.01 11.67
CA SER A 519 20.75 -26.32 11.05
C SER A 519 20.85 -26.24 9.52
N ASN A 520 21.19 -27.37 8.88
CA ASN A 520 21.25 -27.51 7.42
C ASN A 520 22.04 -26.38 6.72
N PHE A 521 23.21 -26.01 7.25
CA PHE A 521 24.05 -24.92 6.72
C PHE A 521 23.49 -23.49 6.91
N GLY A 522 22.53 -23.27 7.81
CA GLY A 522 22.23 -21.92 8.31
C GLY A 522 23.41 -21.37 9.13
N ALA A 523 23.64 -20.06 9.13
CA ALA A 523 24.85 -19.50 9.76
C ALA A 523 24.63 -18.20 10.55
N VAL A 524 25.47 -18.00 11.57
CA VAL A 524 25.72 -16.68 12.17
C VAL A 524 27.22 -16.40 12.05
N SER A 525 27.59 -15.30 11.40
CA SER A 525 29.00 -15.04 11.10
C SER A 525 29.39 -13.57 11.14
N SER A 526 30.47 -13.28 11.86
CA SER A 526 31.21 -12.01 11.80
C SER A 526 32.64 -12.18 11.24
N VAL A 527 32.99 -13.38 10.75
CA VAL A 527 34.36 -13.78 10.38
C VAL A 527 35.06 -12.82 9.42
N ALA A 528 34.33 -12.26 8.44
CA ALA A 528 34.93 -11.49 7.36
C ALA A 528 35.54 -10.16 7.85
N ASN A 529 34.91 -9.49 8.80
CA ASN A 529 35.24 -8.12 9.18
C ASN A 529 35.33 -7.90 10.71
N GLY A 530 35.13 -8.95 11.49
CA GLY A 530 35.18 -8.93 12.94
C GLY A 530 33.88 -8.48 13.62
N GLY A 531 33.89 -8.45 14.94
CA GLY A 531 32.73 -8.21 15.80
C GLY A 531 32.39 -9.45 16.64
N ASN A 532 32.03 -9.22 17.89
CA ASN A 532 31.62 -10.29 18.80
C ASN A 532 30.25 -10.84 18.39
N ILE A 533 29.99 -12.09 18.76
CA ILE A 533 28.64 -12.67 18.67
C ILE A 533 28.19 -13.01 20.09
N SER A 534 26.98 -12.56 20.46
CA SER A 534 26.33 -12.92 21.72
C SER A 534 24.97 -13.56 21.42
N ILE A 535 24.75 -14.77 21.95
CA ILE A 535 23.47 -15.49 21.85
C ILE A 535 22.95 -15.77 23.26
N ALA A 536 21.73 -15.33 23.52
CA ALA A 536 21.00 -15.57 24.76
C ALA A 536 19.71 -16.35 24.47
N ALA A 537 19.56 -17.52 25.07
CA ALA A 537 18.36 -18.36 25.03
C ALA A 537 18.43 -19.37 26.18
N ASN A 538 17.31 -19.96 26.56
CA ASN A 538 17.27 -21.05 27.54
C ASN A 538 17.33 -22.43 26.89
N SER A 539 17.23 -22.50 25.57
CA SER A 539 17.40 -23.72 24.79
C SER A 539 18.00 -23.39 23.42
N MET A 540 19.02 -24.15 23.02
CA MET A 540 19.71 -23.93 21.75
C MET A 540 19.95 -25.25 21.01
N VAL A 541 19.55 -25.27 19.74
CA VAL A 541 19.90 -26.33 18.79
C VAL A 541 20.90 -25.78 17.79
N ILE A 542 22.15 -26.19 17.90
CA ILE A 542 23.27 -25.68 17.09
C ILE A 542 23.83 -26.85 16.28
N GLN A 543 23.40 -26.96 15.02
CA GLN A 543 23.79 -28.04 14.10
C GLN A 543 24.47 -27.49 12.84
N SER A 544 24.85 -26.21 12.84
CA SER A 544 25.55 -25.56 11.74
C SER A 544 26.42 -24.41 12.25
N ALA A 545 27.16 -23.76 11.34
CA ALA A 545 28.29 -22.90 11.69
C ALA A 545 27.87 -21.60 12.40
N LEU A 546 28.45 -21.38 13.58
CA LEU A 546 28.50 -20.10 14.29
C LEU A 546 29.97 -19.69 14.37
N ALA A 547 30.34 -18.52 13.84
CA ALA A 547 31.76 -18.19 13.68
C ALA A 547 32.07 -16.69 13.84
N THR A 548 33.11 -16.39 14.60
CA THR A 548 33.74 -15.06 14.69
C THR A 548 35.17 -15.12 14.15
N SER A 549 35.82 -13.96 14.02
CA SER A 549 37.27 -13.95 13.78
C SER A 549 38.03 -14.45 15.02
N SER A 550 39.31 -14.82 14.86
CA SER A 550 40.15 -15.32 15.96
C SER A 550 40.47 -14.27 17.04
N THR A 551 40.17 -13.00 16.78
CA THR A 551 40.39 -11.89 17.73
C THR A 551 39.12 -11.47 18.45
N ASP A 552 37.96 -11.97 18.04
CA ASP A 552 36.66 -11.66 18.64
C ASP A 552 36.20 -12.76 19.59
N THR A 553 35.19 -12.45 20.39
CA THR A 553 34.63 -13.37 21.37
C THR A 553 33.24 -13.85 20.95
N PHE A 554 32.97 -15.12 21.22
CA PHE A 554 31.64 -15.73 21.10
C PHE A 554 31.06 -15.97 22.49
N PHE A 555 29.90 -15.38 22.78
CA PHE A 555 29.19 -15.52 24.05
C PHE A 555 27.94 -16.38 23.87
N LEU A 556 27.86 -17.46 24.65
CA LEU A 556 26.64 -18.26 24.85
C LEU A 556 26.23 -18.11 26.31
N LYS A 557 24.98 -17.72 26.56
CA LYS A 557 24.47 -17.57 27.92
C LYS A 557 23.01 -17.99 28.02
N PRO A 558 22.57 -18.47 29.19
CA PRO A 558 21.14 -18.53 29.51
C PRO A 558 20.51 -17.14 29.33
N LEU A 559 19.23 -17.12 28.93
CA LEU A 559 18.47 -15.88 28.87
C LEU A 559 18.14 -15.39 30.28
N ASP A 560 17.71 -16.31 31.14
CA ASP A 560 17.34 -16.02 32.53
C ASP A 560 18.54 -16.17 33.48
N ALA A 561 18.57 -15.31 34.49
CA ALA A 561 19.69 -15.26 35.44
C ALA A 561 19.61 -16.40 36.46
N GLY A 562 20.73 -17.11 36.64
CA GLY A 562 20.86 -18.18 37.64
C GLY A 562 20.45 -19.56 37.14
N GLU A 563 20.09 -19.68 35.86
CA GLU A 563 19.82 -20.96 35.21
C GLU A 563 21.13 -21.75 34.96
N ASP A 564 21.05 -23.08 35.10
CA ASP A 564 22.19 -23.98 34.83
C ASP A 564 22.48 -24.06 33.31
N ILE A 565 23.67 -24.57 32.96
CA ILE A 565 24.00 -24.94 31.57
C ILE A 565 24.11 -26.47 31.48
N GLN A 566 23.28 -27.06 30.62
CA GLN A 566 23.20 -28.50 30.38
C GLN A 566 23.69 -28.83 28.97
N LEU A 567 24.73 -29.66 28.90
CA LEU A 567 25.34 -30.11 27.64
C LEU A 567 24.63 -31.33 27.02
N ALA A 568 23.41 -31.64 27.47
CA ALA A 568 22.58 -32.72 26.93
C ALA A 568 21.09 -32.40 27.12
N ILE A 569 20.26 -32.69 26.11
CA ILE A 569 18.79 -32.55 26.25
C ILE A 569 18.22 -33.77 26.98
N THR A 570 17.66 -33.55 28.17
CA THR A 570 16.84 -34.55 28.89
C THR A 570 15.36 -34.17 28.96
N GLY A 571 14.97 -33.09 28.27
CA GLY A 571 13.62 -32.50 28.21
C GLY A 571 13.71 -30.97 28.25
N ASP A 572 12.83 -30.26 27.54
CA ASP A 572 12.94 -28.81 27.30
C ASP A 572 11.85 -28.02 28.09
N PRO A 573 12.07 -27.75 29.39
CA PRO A 573 11.15 -26.91 30.15
C PRO A 573 11.32 -25.45 29.72
N ILE A 574 10.21 -24.82 29.31
CA ILE A 574 10.16 -23.38 29.01
C ILE A 574 10.74 -22.60 30.20
N GLY A 575 11.75 -21.77 29.94
CA GLY A 575 12.44 -20.99 30.97
C GLY A 575 13.47 -21.76 31.81
N GLY A 576 13.82 -23.00 31.43
CA GLY A 576 14.76 -23.82 32.17
C GLY A 576 16.24 -23.61 31.83
N PRO A 577 17.13 -24.52 32.26
CA PRO A 577 18.57 -24.37 32.06
C PRO A 577 18.94 -24.37 30.59
N LEU A 578 19.98 -23.61 30.20
CA LEU A 578 20.49 -23.57 28.83
C LEU A 578 20.85 -25.00 28.36
N GLN A 579 20.09 -25.53 27.40
CA GLN A 579 20.38 -26.85 26.81
C GLN A 579 21.10 -26.74 25.46
N LEU A 580 22.18 -27.51 25.28
CA LEU A 580 22.94 -27.64 24.03
C LEU A 580 22.85 -29.08 23.49
N THR A 581 22.62 -29.25 22.18
CA THR A 581 22.39 -30.57 21.53
C THR A 581 23.59 -31.21 20.84
N ASP A 582 24.70 -30.51 20.71
CA ASP A 582 25.90 -30.97 19.98
C ASP A 582 27.19 -30.54 20.69
N ALA A 583 27.16 -30.54 22.03
CA ALA A 583 28.28 -30.15 22.89
C ALA A 583 29.36 -31.22 23.02
#